data_AF-A0A1C4WWC2-F1
#
_entry.id   AF-A0A1C4WWC2-F1
#
_cell.length_a   1.000
_cell.length_b   1.000
_cell.length_c   1.000
_cell.angle_alpha   90.00
_cell.angle_beta   90.00
_cell.angle_gamma   90.00
#
_symmetry.space_group_name_H-M   'P 1'
#
loop_
_entity.id
_entity.type
_entity.pdbx_description
1 polymer ?
#
loop_
_entity_poly.entity_id
_entity_poly.type
_entity_poly.pdbx_seq_one_letter_code
_entity_poly.pdbx_strand_id
1 'polypeptide(L)'
;MSRRRRPAAERGSVAIEVAVLAPAFIGLMVLAGVAGRTAIAQEAVQSAAHDAARAASISRDAKTAREQALAAAQSQLDWQRANCAGQPSLTLRGSVGGSPTSFAEAFDSGPGTTAAVTVQVTCTVSFTDIDLALLPDMAASRTISASFTSPLDRYRSRS
;
A
#
# COMPACT_ATOMS: atom_id res chain seq x y z
N MET A 1 -19.49 -20.74 70.76
CA MET A 1 -19.46 -19.50 69.94
C MET A 1 -18.57 -19.76 68.72
N SER A 2 -19.16 -19.97 67.53
CA SER A 2 -18.40 -20.29 66.31
C SER A 2 -18.26 -19.03 65.44
N ARG A 3 -17.03 -18.51 65.30
CA ARG A 3 -16.71 -17.43 64.36
C ARG A 3 -16.49 -18.04 62.97
N ARG A 4 -17.48 -17.88 62.08
CA ARG A 4 -17.28 -18.11 60.64
C ARG A 4 -16.28 -17.08 60.10
N ARG A 5 -15.10 -17.52 59.67
CA ARG A 5 -14.27 -16.77 58.72
C ARG A 5 -14.94 -16.84 57.34
N ARG A 6 -15.24 -15.68 56.74
CA ARG A 6 -15.49 -15.60 55.30
C ARG A 6 -14.13 -15.42 54.61
N PRO A 7 -13.75 -16.25 53.62
CA PRO A 7 -12.64 -15.91 52.75
C PRO A 7 -13.11 -14.79 51.83
N ALA A 8 -12.73 -13.56 52.16
CA ALA A 8 -12.68 -12.48 51.21
C ALA A 8 -11.24 -12.39 50.70
N ALA A 9 -11.07 -12.01 49.44
CA ALA A 9 -9.81 -11.66 48.77
C ALA A 9 -9.05 -12.79 48.04
N GLU A 10 -9.63 -13.32 46.96
CA GLU A 10 -8.84 -13.75 45.78
C GLU A 10 -9.24 -13.01 44.51
N ARG A 11 -10.49 -12.52 44.41
CA ARG A 11 -10.96 -11.69 43.28
C ARG A 11 -10.23 -10.35 43.12
N GLY A 12 -9.49 -9.90 44.14
CA GLY A 12 -8.74 -8.64 44.10
C GLY A 12 -7.43 -8.72 43.32
N SER A 13 -6.67 -9.83 43.41
CA SER A 13 -5.38 -9.93 42.71
C SER A 13 -5.58 -10.13 41.20
N VAL A 14 -6.50 -11.02 40.80
CA VAL A 14 -6.81 -11.24 39.38
C VAL A 14 -7.34 -9.96 38.71
N ALA A 15 -8.22 -9.21 39.39
CA ALA A 15 -8.76 -7.97 38.83
C ALA A 15 -7.69 -6.87 38.68
N ILE A 16 -6.77 -6.74 39.65
CA ILE A 16 -5.69 -5.75 39.61
C ILE A 16 -4.63 -6.14 38.57
N GLU A 17 -4.26 -7.43 38.49
CA GLU A 17 -3.32 -7.92 37.49
C GLU A 17 -3.83 -7.68 36.06
N VAL A 18 -5.11 -7.98 35.82
CA VAL A 18 -5.75 -7.71 34.52
C VAL A 18 -5.83 -6.21 34.26
N ALA A 19 -6.12 -5.37 35.26
CA ALA A 19 -6.17 -3.92 35.07
C ALA A 19 -4.81 -3.32 34.65
N VAL A 20 -3.70 -3.94 35.06
CA VAL A 20 -2.33 -3.51 34.69
C VAL A 20 -1.90 -4.13 33.35
N LEU A 21 -2.20 -5.41 33.09
CA LEU A 21 -1.76 -6.10 31.87
C LEU A 21 -2.64 -5.82 30.65
N ALA A 22 -3.94 -5.60 30.83
CA ALA A 22 -4.88 -5.42 29.72
C ALA A 22 -4.51 -4.23 28.81
N PRO A 23 -4.12 -3.03 29.32
CA PRO A 23 -3.70 -1.93 28.46
C PRO A 23 -2.48 -2.28 27.59
N ALA A 24 -1.50 -2.99 28.14
CA ALA A 24 -0.31 -3.41 27.39
C ALA A 24 -0.68 -4.41 26.28
N PHE A 25 -1.57 -5.36 26.58
CA PHE A 25 -2.06 -6.33 25.59
C PHE A 25 -2.89 -5.66 24.48
N ILE A 26 -3.77 -4.72 24.83
CA ILE A 26 -4.52 -3.91 23.85
C ILE A 26 -3.56 -3.13 22.97
N GLY A 27 -2.55 -2.49 23.56
CA GLY A 27 -1.50 -1.79 22.81
C GLY A 27 -0.77 -2.70 21.82
N LEU A 28 -0.42 -3.92 22.24
CA LEU A 28 0.18 -4.92 21.35
C LEU A 28 -0.75 -5.29 20.19
N MET A 29 -2.04 -5.48 20.44
CA MET A 29 -3.01 -5.79 19.39
C MET A 29 -3.20 -4.63 18.40
N VAL A 30 -3.24 -3.38 18.89
CA VAL A 30 -3.29 -2.18 18.05
C VAL A 30 -2.05 -2.10 17.17
N LEU A 31 -0.85 -2.27 17.75
CA LEU A 31 0.40 -2.27 17.00
C LEU A 31 0.43 -3.37 15.93
N ALA A 32 0.01 -4.59 16.28
CA ALA A 32 -0.09 -5.69 15.34
C ALA A 32 -1.06 -5.38 14.19
N GLY A 33 -2.21 -4.77 14.49
CA GLY A 33 -3.19 -4.36 13.48
C GLY A 33 -2.66 -3.29 12.52
N VAL A 34 -2.01 -2.25 13.05
CA VAL A 34 -1.39 -1.18 12.24
C VAL A 34 -0.26 -1.74 11.37
N ALA A 35 0.63 -2.56 11.96
CA ALA A 35 1.73 -3.20 11.23
C ALA A 35 1.21 -4.13 10.13
N GLY A 36 0.22 -4.98 10.44
CA GLY A 36 -0.38 -5.91 9.49
C GLY A 36 -1.05 -5.19 8.32
N ARG A 37 -1.90 -4.18 8.59
CA ARG A 37 -2.53 -3.36 7.53
C ARG A 37 -1.49 -2.64 6.68
N THR A 38 -0.43 -2.12 7.29
CA THR A 38 0.66 -1.46 6.56
C THR A 38 1.39 -2.43 5.64
N ALA A 39 1.72 -3.63 6.14
CA ALA A 39 2.43 -4.65 5.35
C ALA A 39 1.61 -5.08 4.12
N ILE A 40 0.32 -5.39 4.31
CA ILE A 40 -0.59 -5.76 3.21
C ILE A 40 -0.66 -4.64 2.17
N ALA A 41 -0.81 -3.38 2.61
CA ALA A 41 -0.85 -2.25 1.69
C ALA A 41 0.47 -2.04 0.94
N GLN A 42 1.62 -2.25 1.59
CA GLN A 42 2.93 -2.16 0.92
C GLN A 42 3.10 -3.24 -0.16
N GLU A 43 2.70 -4.47 0.12
CA GLU A 43 2.74 -5.56 -0.86
C GLU A 43 1.79 -5.29 -2.03
N ALA A 44 0.57 -4.84 -1.73
CA ALA A 44 -0.44 -4.52 -2.73
C ALA A 44 0.02 -3.38 -3.66
N VAL A 45 0.58 -2.30 -3.11
CA VAL A 45 1.08 -1.16 -3.91
C VAL A 45 2.30 -1.56 -4.74
N GLN A 46 3.17 -2.43 -4.24
CA GLN A 46 4.29 -2.99 -5.03
C GLN A 46 3.79 -3.82 -6.21
N SER A 47 2.84 -4.74 -5.97
CA SER A 47 2.25 -5.54 -7.04
C SER A 47 1.50 -4.67 -8.04
N ALA A 48 0.73 -3.69 -7.57
CA ALA A 48 0.01 -2.76 -8.43
C ALA A 48 0.96 -1.95 -9.32
N ALA A 49 2.08 -1.47 -8.78
CA ALA A 49 3.09 -0.78 -9.58
C ALA A 49 3.70 -1.70 -10.64
N HIS A 50 3.97 -2.97 -10.30
CA HIS A 50 4.47 -3.98 -11.23
C HIS A 50 3.48 -4.22 -12.38
N ASP A 51 2.23 -4.50 -12.06
CA ASP A 51 1.19 -4.81 -13.05
C ASP A 51 0.85 -3.60 -13.92
N ALA A 52 0.81 -2.40 -13.32
CA ALA A 52 0.58 -1.16 -14.05
C ALA A 52 1.71 -0.83 -15.04
N ALA A 53 2.97 -1.00 -14.62
CA ALA A 53 4.12 -0.81 -15.50
C ALA A 53 4.16 -1.84 -16.64
N ARG A 54 3.76 -3.08 -16.37
CA ARG A 54 3.64 -4.13 -17.38
C ARG A 54 2.50 -3.86 -18.35
N ALA A 55 1.34 -3.44 -17.88
CA ALA A 55 0.20 -3.07 -18.72
C ALA A 55 0.52 -1.85 -19.60
N ALA A 56 1.24 -0.88 -19.05
CA ALA A 56 1.75 0.25 -19.81
C ALA A 56 2.70 -0.20 -20.92
N SER A 57 3.67 -1.07 -20.63
CA SER A 57 4.74 -1.42 -21.57
C SER A 57 4.28 -2.26 -22.78
N ILE A 58 3.16 -2.98 -22.65
CA ILE A 58 2.57 -3.76 -23.76
C ILE A 58 1.57 -2.96 -24.61
N SER A 59 1.20 -1.76 -24.15
CA SER A 59 0.27 -0.87 -24.85
C SER A 59 0.92 -0.26 -26.09
N ARG A 60 0.09 0.16 -27.06
CA ARG A 60 0.56 0.64 -28.37
C ARG A 60 0.96 2.11 -28.37
N ASP A 61 0.25 2.91 -27.59
CA ASP A 61 0.42 4.35 -27.51
C ASP A 61 0.31 4.84 -26.05
N ALA A 62 0.82 6.04 -25.80
CA ALA A 62 0.91 6.59 -24.46
C ALA A 62 -0.47 6.91 -23.83
N LYS A 63 -1.52 7.15 -24.61
CA LYS A 63 -2.85 7.44 -24.04
C LYS A 63 -3.46 6.15 -23.51
N THR A 64 -3.54 5.12 -24.36
CA THR A 64 -4.01 3.79 -23.98
C THR A 64 -3.19 3.21 -22.84
N ALA A 65 -1.86 3.40 -22.86
CA ALA A 65 -0.98 2.91 -21.79
C ALA A 65 -1.32 3.49 -20.42
N ARG A 66 -1.69 4.78 -20.33
CA ARG A 66 -2.11 5.39 -19.06
C ARG A 66 -3.40 4.80 -18.54
N GLU A 67 -4.38 4.62 -19.42
CA GLU A 67 -5.68 4.03 -19.07
C GLU A 67 -5.53 2.58 -18.60
N GLN A 68 -4.74 1.78 -19.33
CA GLN A 68 -4.46 0.38 -18.97
C GLN A 68 -3.65 0.26 -17.68
N ALA A 69 -2.65 1.12 -17.47
CA ALA A 69 -1.87 1.15 -16.24
C ALA A 69 -2.75 1.48 -15.02
N LEU A 70 -3.64 2.46 -15.16
CA LEU A 70 -4.58 2.84 -14.10
C LEU A 70 -5.56 1.71 -13.79
N ALA A 71 -6.15 1.08 -14.82
CA ALA A 71 -7.06 -0.04 -14.65
C ALA A 71 -6.37 -1.25 -13.98
N ALA A 72 -5.14 -1.58 -14.38
CA ALA A 72 -4.35 -2.65 -13.77
C ALA A 72 -4.02 -2.35 -12.30
N ALA A 73 -3.59 -1.12 -11.99
CA ALA A 73 -3.31 -0.71 -10.61
C ALA A 73 -4.56 -0.82 -9.72
N GLN A 74 -5.71 -0.32 -10.21
CA GLN A 74 -6.98 -0.39 -9.48
C GLN A 74 -7.41 -1.84 -9.24
N SER A 75 -7.43 -2.66 -10.29
CA SER A 75 -7.78 -4.08 -10.18
C SER A 75 -6.90 -4.81 -9.16
N GLN A 76 -5.60 -4.51 -9.13
CA GLN A 76 -4.68 -5.18 -8.22
C GLN A 76 -4.85 -4.73 -6.76
N LEU A 77 -5.08 -3.43 -6.54
CA LEU A 77 -5.34 -2.89 -5.19
C LEU A 77 -6.67 -3.37 -4.63
N ASP A 78 -7.70 -3.49 -5.48
CA ASP A 78 -9.01 -4.02 -5.11
C ASP A 78 -8.92 -5.51 -4.76
N TRP A 79 -8.19 -6.29 -5.56
CA TRP A 79 -8.01 -7.72 -5.33
C TRP A 79 -7.27 -8.02 -4.01
N GLN A 80 -6.24 -7.24 -3.71
CA GLN A 80 -5.48 -7.35 -2.46
C GLN A 80 -6.18 -6.71 -1.25
N ARG A 81 -7.34 -6.04 -1.46
CA ARG A 81 -8.07 -5.30 -0.42
C ARG A 81 -7.16 -4.33 0.32
N ALA A 82 -6.35 -3.58 -0.43
CA ALA A 82 -5.36 -2.65 0.11
C ALA A 82 -5.95 -1.51 0.94
N ASN A 83 -7.29 -1.36 0.93
CA ASN A 83 -8.05 -0.35 1.67
C ASN A 83 -7.50 1.07 1.48
N CYS A 84 -7.17 1.40 0.23
CA CYS A 84 -6.85 2.77 -0.14
C CYS A 84 -8.07 3.66 0.13
N ALA A 85 -7.86 4.75 0.85
CA ALA A 85 -8.81 5.83 1.01
C ALA A 85 -8.96 6.54 -0.35
N GLY A 86 -9.94 6.10 -1.13
CA GLY A 86 -10.21 6.63 -2.46
C GLY A 86 -9.35 6.01 -3.56
N GLN A 87 -9.24 6.72 -4.69
CA GLN A 87 -8.56 6.24 -5.88
C GLN A 87 -7.03 6.39 -5.75
N PRO A 88 -6.25 5.39 -6.21
CA PRO A 88 -4.81 5.48 -6.24
C PRO A 88 -4.36 6.56 -7.24
N SER A 89 -3.29 7.28 -6.92
CA SER A 89 -2.66 8.22 -7.85
C SER A 89 -1.47 7.58 -8.54
N LEU A 90 -1.38 7.78 -9.86
CA LEU A 90 -0.31 7.24 -10.69
C LEU A 90 0.57 8.37 -11.21
N THR A 91 1.89 8.19 -11.10
CA THR A 91 2.89 9.03 -11.78
C THR A 91 3.64 8.18 -12.79
N LEU A 92 3.58 8.56 -14.06
CA LEU A 92 4.22 7.82 -15.15
C LEU A 92 5.43 8.59 -15.68
N ARG A 93 6.54 7.89 -15.87
CA ARG A 93 7.80 8.43 -16.41
C ARG A 93 8.35 7.51 -17.50
N GLY A 94 9.18 8.06 -18.37
CA GLY A 94 9.85 7.34 -19.44
C GLY A 94 11.36 7.33 -19.26
N SER A 95 12.02 6.41 -19.97
CA SER A 95 13.45 6.52 -20.24
C SER A 95 13.78 5.94 -21.61
N VAL A 96 14.79 6.52 -22.27
CA VAL A 96 15.28 6.07 -23.58
C VAL A 96 16.81 6.01 -23.51
N GLY A 97 17.40 4.88 -23.89
CA GLY A 97 18.85 4.65 -23.82
C GLY A 97 19.42 4.75 -22.40
N GLY A 98 18.58 4.58 -21.37
CA GLY A 98 18.96 4.78 -19.97
C GLY A 98 18.83 6.22 -19.46
N SER A 99 18.52 7.18 -20.34
CA SER A 99 18.28 8.58 -19.97
C SER A 99 16.82 8.81 -19.61
N PRO A 100 16.49 9.50 -18.50
CA PRO A 100 15.11 9.84 -18.15
C PRO A 100 14.48 10.75 -19.19
N THR A 101 13.24 10.46 -19.57
CA THR A 101 12.43 11.25 -20.50
C THR A 101 10.99 11.31 -20.00
N SER A 102 10.14 12.09 -20.68
CA SER A 102 8.70 12.01 -20.42
C SER A 102 8.14 10.64 -20.84
N PHE A 103 7.01 10.27 -20.25
CA PHE A 103 6.32 9.03 -20.62
C PHE A 103 5.95 9.01 -22.10
N ALA A 104 5.52 10.13 -22.68
CA ALA A 104 5.17 10.21 -24.10
C ALA A 104 6.40 10.03 -25.00
N GLU A 105 7.51 10.71 -24.71
CA GLU A 105 8.75 10.58 -25.48
C GLU A 105 9.34 9.16 -25.45
N ALA A 106 9.13 8.42 -24.36
CA ALA A 106 9.51 7.01 -24.32
C ALA A 106 8.68 6.14 -25.27
N PHE A 107 7.42 6.50 -25.57
CA PHE A 107 6.62 5.83 -26.61
C PHE A 107 7.05 6.27 -28.01
N ASP A 108 7.40 7.54 -28.19
CA ASP A 108 7.84 8.11 -29.47
C ASP A 108 9.28 7.74 -29.86
N SER A 109 10.00 7.01 -28.99
CA SER A 109 11.34 6.53 -29.25
C SER A 109 11.40 5.66 -30.52
N GLY A 110 12.35 5.93 -31.42
CA GLY A 110 12.48 5.20 -32.67
C GLY A 110 12.75 3.68 -32.49
N PRO A 111 12.39 2.85 -33.48
CA PRO A 111 12.61 1.41 -33.44
C PRO A 111 14.10 1.08 -33.21
N GLY A 112 14.36 0.02 -32.45
CA GLY A 112 15.73 -0.40 -32.10
C GLY A 112 16.36 0.36 -30.93
N THR A 113 15.72 1.42 -30.42
CA THR A 113 16.14 2.07 -29.18
C THR A 113 15.59 1.35 -27.95
N THR A 114 16.39 1.24 -26.89
CA THR A 114 15.93 0.68 -25.61
C THR A 114 15.15 1.75 -24.87
N ALA A 115 13.83 1.61 -24.81
CA ALA A 115 12.97 2.47 -24.01
C ALA A 115 12.32 1.70 -22.86
N ALA A 116 12.01 2.39 -21.77
CA ALA A 116 11.31 1.83 -20.62
C ALA A 116 10.30 2.84 -20.06
N VAL A 117 9.32 2.32 -19.34
CA VAL A 117 8.34 3.11 -18.60
C VAL A 117 8.43 2.78 -17.13
N THR A 118 8.36 3.81 -16.30
CA THR A 118 8.28 3.69 -14.85
C THR A 118 6.90 4.16 -14.40
N VAL A 119 6.19 3.33 -13.66
CA VAL A 119 4.90 3.68 -13.05
C VAL A 119 5.09 3.69 -11.55
N GLN A 120 4.80 4.82 -10.92
CA GLN A 120 4.70 4.95 -9.47
C GLN A 120 3.23 4.97 -9.08
N VAL A 121 2.83 4.06 -8.20
CA VAL A 121 1.50 3.99 -7.61
C VAL A 121 1.58 4.53 -6.19
N THR A 122 0.66 5.43 -5.86
CA THR A 122 0.53 6.00 -4.52
C THR A 122 -0.87 5.77 -3.99
N CYS A 123 -0.96 5.32 -2.74
CA CYS A 123 -2.18 4.99 -2.04
C CYS A 123 -2.13 5.56 -0.63
N THR A 124 -3.24 6.12 -0.15
CA THR A 124 -3.38 6.57 1.25
C THR A 124 -4.19 5.54 2.01
N VAL A 125 -3.61 4.90 3.03
CA VAL A 125 -4.27 3.90 3.87
C VAL A 125 -4.88 4.58 5.08
N SER A 126 -6.17 4.35 5.35
CA SER A 126 -6.84 4.85 6.55
C SER A 126 -6.75 3.86 7.71
N PHE A 127 -6.56 4.40 8.92
CA PHE A 127 -6.58 3.67 10.19
C PHE A 127 -7.70 4.16 11.12
N THR A 128 -8.69 4.88 10.59
CA THR A 128 -9.81 5.43 11.37
C THR A 128 -10.62 4.40 12.16
N ASP A 129 -10.60 3.13 11.75
CA ASP A 129 -11.31 2.05 12.46
C ASP A 129 -10.50 1.49 13.64
N ILE A 130 -9.23 1.86 13.76
CA ILE A 130 -8.38 1.49 14.89
C ILE A 130 -8.39 2.70 15.83
N ASP A 131 -9.00 2.54 16.99
CA ASP A 131 -9.09 3.60 17.98
C ASP A 131 -7.69 3.90 18.56
N LEU A 132 -7.01 4.86 17.94
CA LEU A 132 -5.73 5.40 18.37
C LEU A 132 -5.89 6.60 19.30
N ALA A 133 -7.09 6.88 19.85
CA ALA A 133 -7.33 8.05 20.70
C ALA A 133 -6.42 8.14 21.94
N LEU A 134 -5.81 7.02 22.36
CA LEU A 134 -4.83 7.01 23.45
C LEU A 134 -3.41 7.45 23.02
N LEU A 135 -3.13 7.59 21.73
CA LEU A 135 -1.81 7.98 21.20
C LEU A 135 -1.88 9.38 20.58
N PRO A 136 -1.45 10.43 21.31
CA PRO A 136 -1.34 11.77 20.73
C PRO A 136 -0.39 11.75 19.52
N ASP A 137 -0.72 12.54 18.49
CA ASP A 137 0.05 12.76 17.26
C ASP A 137 0.09 11.62 16.21
N MET A 138 -0.67 10.54 16.39
CA MET A 138 -0.76 9.51 15.35
C MET A 138 -1.71 9.93 14.22
N ALA A 139 -1.18 10.00 13.00
CA ALA A 139 -1.98 10.31 11.80
C ALA A 139 -3.03 9.21 11.55
N ALA A 140 -4.29 9.61 11.37
CA ALA A 140 -5.40 8.69 11.04
C ALA A 140 -5.26 8.01 9.67
N SER A 141 -4.26 8.39 8.88
CA SER A 141 -3.94 7.78 7.59
C SER A 141 -2.44 7.84 7.30
N ARG A 142 -1.97 6.97 6.40
CA ARG A 142 -0.58 6.93 5.94
C ARG A 142 -0.51 6.76 4.44
N THR A 143 0.29 7.60 3.79
CA THR A 143 0.55 7.47 2.35
C THR A 143 1.69 6.48 2.10
N ILE A 144 1.44 5.53 1.21
CA ILE A 144 2.38 4.49 0.77
C ILE A 144 2.53 4.61 -0.74
N SER A 145 3.75 4.51 -1.24
CA SER A 145 4.01 4.48 -2.68
C SER A 145 5.04 3.41 -3.04
N ALA A 146 4.92 2.88 -4.26
CA ALA A 146 5.92 2.00 -4.87
C ALA A 146 6.02 2.33 -6.35
N SER A 147 7.17 2.02 -6.94
CA SER A 147 7.41 2.22 -8.37
C SER A 147 8.00 0.98 -9.00
N PHE A 148 7.59 0.69 -10.23
CA PHE A 148 8.18 -0.38 -11.03
C PHE A 148 8.50 0.13 -12.43
N THR A 149 9.60 -0.37 -13.00
CA THR A 149 10.05 -0.04 -14.34
C THR A 149 9.94 -1.26 -15.24
N SER A 150 9.24 -1.12 -16.37
CA SER A 150 9.15 -2.16 -17.39
C SER A 150 9.75 -1.66 -18.70
N PRO A 151 10.58 -2.46 -19.39
CA PRO A 151 11.03 -2.13 -20.73
C PRO A 151 9.83 -2.11 -21.69
N LEU A 152 9.83 -1.15 -22.61
CA LEU A 152 8.92 -1.13 -23.75
C LEU A 152 9.46 -2.06 -24.83
N ASP A 153 8.57 -2.74 -25.57
CA ASP A 153 8.99 -3.62 -26.66
C ASP A 153 9.67 -2.81 -27.78
N ARG A 154 10.94 -3.14 -28.02
CA ARG A 154 11.85 -2.51 -28.98
C ARG A 154 11.59 -2.92 -30.44
N TYR A 155 10.86 -4.01 -30.64
CA TYR A 155 10.56 -4.56 -31.98
C TYR A 155 9.13 -4.30 -32.43
N ARG A 156 8.31 -3.67 -31.59
CA ARG A 156 6.92 -3.39 -31.90
C ARG A 156 6.78 -1.99 -32.50
N SER A 157 6.12 -1.89 -33.66
CA SER A 157 5.76 -0.60 -34.25
C SER A 157 4.81 0.15 -33.32
N ARG A 158 5.08 1.44 -33.10
CA ARG A 158 4.29 2.35 -32.27
C ARG A 158 3.75 3.45 -33.19
N SER A 159 2.50 3.86 -32.97
CA SER A 159 1.75 4.78 -33.85
C SER A 159 1.04 5.84 -33.04
#